data_AF-A0A219ABC1-F1
#
_entry.id   AF-A0A219ABC1-F1
#
_cell.length_a   1.000
_cell.length_b   1.000
_cell.length_c   1.000
_cell.angle_alpha   90.00
_cell.angle_beta   90.00
_cell.angle_gamma   90.00
#
_symmetry.space_group_name_H-M   'P 1'
#
loop_
_entity.id
_entity.type
_entity.pdbx_description
1 polymer ?
#
loop_
_entity_poly.entity_id
_entity_poly.type
_entity_poly.pdbx_seq_one_letter_code
_entity_poly.pdbx_strand_id
1 'polypeptide(L)'
;MLKTESTELIDWIESAIDYSNIKSNSLRISNFLPKFDHYIGITWKVGVIKDFPFEQLISNPVTVEEINNNAKIWRSFPQIYGYSENGFKEIDTKELFKMFNIPYHEYKNDNKLPWNSRAIRILERKIIENLSTLLNEISDKNDLLLYWEDYYRYGIEDKLFKITIDEFLTELQETGFDSSLYLFPENKDWCLVNLEDLGFNIFAFNDNVKNKMKFLSEIENFKLTYESELY
;
A
#
# COMPACT_ATOMS: atom_id res chain seq x y z
N MET A 1 7.69 -20.11 -3.44
CA MET A 1 6.48 -20.15 -4.28
C MET A 1 6.40 -21.44 -5.09
N LEU A 2 5.21 -22.04 -5.19
CA LEU A 2 4.94 -23.21 -6.05
C LEU A 2 3.90 -22.84 -7.12
N LYS A 3 4.20 -23.09 -8.40
CA LYS A 3 3.25 -22.84 -9.50
C LYS A 3 1.92 -23.56 -9.29
N THR A 4 0.82 -22.93 -9.71
CA THR A 4 -0.50 -23.57 -9.84
C THR A 4 -1.11 -23.26 -11.20
N GLU A 5 -1.72 -24.27 -11.84
CA GLU A 5 -2.30 -24.18 -13.19
C GLU A 5 -3.83 -24.05 -13.18
N SER A 6 -4.42 -23.56 -12.08
CA SER A 6 -5.88 -23.45 -11.98
C SER A 6 -6.42 -22.35 -12.88
N THR A 7 -6.89 -22.73 -14.07
CA THR A 7 -7.51 -21.83 -15.05
C THR A 7 -8.73 -21.13 -14.46
N GLU A 8 -9.54 -21.79 -13.64
CA GLU A 8 -10.72 -21.19 -13.01
C GLU A 8 -10.37 -20.02 -12.07
N LEU A 9 -9.28 -20.15 -11.31
CA LEU A 9 -8.85 -19.11 -10.37
C LEU A 9 -8.24 -17.92 -11.10
N ILE A 10 -7.47 -18.19 -12.16
CA ILE A 10 -6.94 -17.17 -13.06
C ILE A 10 -8.09 -16.40 -13.72
N ASP A 11 -9.03 -17.12 -14.36
CA ASP A 11 -10.18 -16.53 -15.04
C ASP A 11 -11.03 -15.70 -14.07
N TRP A 12 -11.18 -16.14 -12.82
CA TRP A 12 -11.92 -15.39 -11.80
C TRP A 12 -11.31 -14.00 -11.53
N ILE A 13 -9.99 -13.91 -11.32
CA ILE A 13 -9.33 -12.60 -11.12
C ILE A 13 -9.30 -11.80 -12.43
N GLU A 14 -8.85 -12.40 -13.53
CA GLU A 14 -8.67 -11.70 -14.81
C GLU A 14 -9.99 -11.20 -15.40
N SER A 15 -11.12 -11.89 -15.14
CA SER A 15 -12.43 -11.40 -15.58
C SER A 15 -12.87 -10.10 -14.90
N ALA A 16 -12.28 -9.74 -13.76
CA ALA A 16 -12.51 -8.47 -13.09
C ALA A 16 -11.53 -7.37 -13.52
N ILE A 17 -10.38 -7.74 -14.10
CA ILE A 17 -9.35 -6.79 -14.53
C ILE A 17 -9.72 -6.25 -15.92
N ASP A 18 -10.25 -5.03 -15.94
CA ASP A 18 -10.56 -4.28 -17.16
C ASP A 18 -10.16 -2.81 -17.03
N TYR A 19 -8.96 -2.52 -17.52
CA TYR A 19 -8.43 -1.16 -17.65
C TYR A 19 -8.87 -0.45 -18.93
N SER A 20 -9.51 -1.14 -19.89
CA SER A 20 -9.84 -0.57 -21.19
C SER A 20 -10.89 0.53 -21.13
N ASN A 21 -11.71 0.52 -20.06
CA ASN A 21 -12.80 1.45 -19.85
C ASN A 21 -12.46 2.60 -18.89
N ILE A 22 -11.19 2.74 -18.47
CA ILE A 22 -10.75 3.84 -17.60
C ILE A 22 -10.81 5.15 -18.39
N LYS A 23 -11.73 6.03 -17.97
CA LYS A 23 -11.83 7.40 -18.49
C LYS A 23 -11.18 8.34 -17.50
N SER A 24 -10.27 9.20 -17.98
CA SER A 24 -9.79 10.38 -17.26
C SER A 24 -9.32 10.10 -15.82
N ASN A 25 -8.35 9.20 -15.64
CA ASN A 25 -7.72 8.89 -14.34
C ASN A 25 -8.70 8.50 -13.23
N SER A 26 -9.87 7.91 -13.55
CA SER A 26 -10.84 7.45 -12.55
C SER A 26 -10.76 5.94 -12.34
N LEU A 27 -9.60 5.43 -11.92
CA LEU A 27 -9.46 4.01 -11.57
C LEU A 27 -10.43 3.68 -10.43
N ARG A 28 -11.31 2.70 -10.63
CA ARG A 28 -12.22 2.19 -9.61
C ARG A 28 -11.83 0.80 -9.16
N ILE A 29 -12.25 0.43 -7.95
CA ILE A 29 -12.13 -0.94 -7.44
C ILE A 29 -12.69 -1.96 -8.44
N SER A 30 -13.84 -1.67 -9.05
CA SER A 30 -14.49 -2.51 -10.05
C SER A 30 -13.68 -2.78 -11.32
N ASN A 31 -12.58 -2.06 -11.55
CA ASN A 31 -11.71 -2.25 -12.73
C ASN A 31 -10.67 -3.35 -12.53
N PHE A 32 -10.45 -3.84 -11.31
CA PHE A 32 -9.35 -4.76 -11.05
C PHE A 32 -9.62 -5.76 -9.92
N LEU A 33 -10.71 -5.58 -9.16
CA LEU A 33 -11.10 -6.50 -8.10
C LEU A 33 -12.45 -7.15 -8.39
N PRO A 34 -12.63 -8.46 -8.13
CA PRO A 34 -13.93 -9.08 -8.15
C PRO A 34 -14.91 -8.45 -7.14
N LYS A 35 -16.19 -8.81 -7.26
CA LYS A 35 -17.22 -8.34 -6.34
C LYS A 35 -17.17 -9.08 -4.99
N PHE A 36 -17.13 -8.32 -3.90
CA PHE A 36 -17.17 -8.74 -2.50
C PHE A 36 -18.21 -7.90 -1.74
N ASP A 37 -18.59 -8.34 -0.54
CA ASP A 37 -19.55 -7.62 0.29
C ASP A 37 -18.95 -6.32 0.88
N HIS A 38 -17.66 -6.33 1.20
CA HIS A 38 -16.96 -5.21 1.85
C HIS A 38 -15.60 -4.93 1.20
N TYR A 39 -15.22 -3.65 1.26
CA TYR A 39 -13.92 -3.16 0.81
C TYR A 39 -13.38 -2.15 1.82
N ILE A 40 -12.10 -2.29 2.15
CA ILE A 40 -11.39 -1.35 3.01
C ILE A 40 -10.03 -1.04 2.38
N GLY A 41 -9.56 0.18 2.58
CA GLY A 41 -8.18 0.55 2.33
C GLY A 41 -7.41 0.53 3.64
N ILE A 42 -6.27 -0.17 3.66
CA ILE A 42 -5.35 -0.26 4.78
C ILE A 42 -4.22 0.73 4.52
N THR A 43 -4.24 1.83 5.25
CA THR A 43 -3.30 2.93 5.05
C THR A 43 -1.87 2.49 5.37
N TRP A 44 -0.93 2.85 4.51
CA TRP A 44 0.48 2.63 4.77
C TRP A 44 0.97 3.40 5.99
N LYS A 45 1.88 2.80 6.75
CA LYS A 45 2.47 3.44 7.92
C LYS A 45 3.52 4.45 7.46
N VAL A 46 3.41 5.66 7.99
CA VAL A 46 4.29 6.78 7.66
C VAL A 46 4.99 7.27 8.91
N GLY A 47 6.22 7.73 8.74
CA GLY A 47 7.04 8.30 9.80
C GLY A 47 7.60 9.65 9.41
N VAL A 48 7.83 10.49 10.41
CA VAL A 48 8.48 11.79 10.26
C VAL A 48 9.72 11.87 11.14
N ILE A 49 10.75 12.57 10.67
CA ILE A 49 11.89 12.90 11.52
C ILE A 49 11.41 13.90 12.58
N LYS A 50 11.60 13.55 13.85
CA LYS A 50 11.22 14.42 14.97
C LYS A 50 11.99 15.74 14.90
N ASP A 51 11.29 16.84 15.16
CA ASP A 51 11.84 18.20 15.22
C ASP A 51 12.41 18.71 13.88
N PHE A 52 12.09 18.03 12.76
CA PHE A 52 12.46 18.49 11.43
C PHE A 52 11.68 19.77 11.06
N PRO A 53 12.36 20.86 10.65
CA PRO A 53 11.73 22.16 10.43
C PRO A 53 11.10 22.25 9.03
N PHE A 54 10.00 21.53 8.82
CA PHE A 54 9.32 21.49 7.52
C PHE A 54 8.92 22.87 7.00
N GLU A 55 8.54 23.79 7.89
CA GLU A 55 8.15 25.17 7.58
C GLU A 55 9.30 26.04 7.04
N GLN A 56 10.55 25.61 7.24
CA GLN A 56 11.74 26.32 6.78
C GLN A 56 12.26 25.79 5.43
N LEU A 57 11.70 24.67 4.93
CA LEU A 57 12.07 24.14 3.63
C LEU A 57 11.46 24.96 2.50
N ILE A 58 12.29 25.26 1.51
CA ILE A 58 11.87 25.90 0.26
C ILE A 58 11.49 24.78 -0.70
N SER A 59 10.20 24.68 -1.07
CA SER A 59 9.69 23.54 -1.85
C SER A 59 10.27 23.43 -3.26
N ASN A 60 10.54 24.58 -3.90
CA ASN A 60 11.11 24.68 -5.25
C ASN A 60 12.31 25.63 -5.25
N PRO A 61 13.46 25.24 -4.68
CA PRO A 61 14.63 26.11 -4.58
C PRO A 61 15.25 26.25 -5.98
N VAL A 62 15.41 27.49 -6.46
CA VAL A 62 15.97 27.78 -7.81
C VAL A 62 17.35 28.40 -7.71
N THR A 63 17.58 29.22 -6.69
CA THR A 63 18.85 29.91 -6.49
C THR A 63 19.84 29.08 -5.67
N VAL A 64 21.13 29.36 -5.84
CA VAL A 64 22.21 28.73 -5.05
C VAL A 64 22.01 28.95 -3.55
N GLU A 65 21.49 30.10 -3.14
CA GLU A 65 21.21 30.41 -1.75
C GLU A 65 20.09 29.53 -1.17
N GLU A 66 18.97 29.41 -1.88
CA GLU A 66 17.84 28.57 -1.47
C GLU A 66 18.23 27.09 -1.37
N ILE A 67 18.99 26.59 -2.36
CA ILE A 67 19.52 25.23 -2.36
C ILE A 67 20.45 25.03 -1.15
N ASN A 68 21.34 26.00 -0.87
CA ASN A 68 22.25 25.92 0.27
C ASN A 68 21.51 25.99 1.62
N ASN A 69 20.40 26.71 1.71
CA ASN A 69 19.58 26.76 2.92
C ASN A 69 18.91 25.42 3.21
N ASN A 70 18.27 24.81 2.21
CA ASN A 70 17.72 23.45 2.35
C ASN A 70 18.83 22.43 2.69
N ALA A 71 19.99 22.52 2.04
CA ALA A 71 21.12 21.64 2.31
C ALA A 71 21.67 21.76 3.74
N LYS A 72 21.66 22.97 4.34
CA LYS A 72 22.03 23.16 5.75
C LYS A 72 21.06 22.45 6.68
N ILE A 73 19.76 22.59 6.44
CA ILE A 73 18.72 21.88 7.21
C ILE A 73 18.96 20.38 7.10
N TRP A 74 19.06 19.83 5.88
CA TRP A 74 19.24 18.39 5.68
C TRP A 74 20.48 17.82 6.37
N ARG A 75 21.61 18.54 6.38
CA ARG A 75 22.83 18.12 7.08
C ARG A 75 22.67 17.97 8.59
N SER A 76 21.72 18.67 9.20
CA SER A 76 21.41 18.53 10.63
C SER A 76 20.61 17.26 10.95
N PHE A 77 20.07 16.57 9.93
CA PHE A 77 19.24 15.38 10.09
C PHE A 77 19.80 14.21 9.26
N PRO A 78 20.84 13.51 9.76
CA PRO A 78 21.53 12.44 9.01
C PRO A 78 20.61 11.30 8.55
N GLN A 79 19.47 11.09 9.21
CA GLN A 79 18.46 10.09 8.86
C GLN A 79 17.96 10.22 7.41
N ILE A 80 17.97 11.45 6.88
CA ILE A 80 17.55 11.76 5.49
C ILE A 80 18.38 11.01 4.45
N TYR A 81 19.65 10.76 4.75
CA TYR A 81 20.59 10.14 3.81
C TYR A 81 20.66 8.62 3.96
N GLY A 82 20.09 8.05 5.02
CA GLY A 82 20.04 6.61 5.23
C GLY A 82 18.83 5.96 4.58
N TYR A 83 18.95 4.68 4.25
CA TYR A 83 17.83 3.85 3.79
C TYR A 83 17.02 3.24 4.97
N SER A 84 17.56 3.28 6.19
CA SER A 84 16.87 2.72 7.37
C SER A 84 15.74 3.62 7.88
N GLU A 85 14.69 3.03 8.43
CA GLU A 85 13.63 3.74 9.18
C GLU A 85 14.10 4.37 10.51
N ASN A 86 15.34 4.13 10.92
CA ASN A 86 15.86 4.61 12.20
C ASN A 86 15.79 6.14 12.33
N GLY A 87 15.17 6.59 13.42
CA GLY A 87 14.99 8.02 13.72
C GLY A 87 13.75 8.67 13.11
N PHE A 88 12.92 7.90 12.39
CA PHE A 88 11.57 8.30 12.03
C PHE A 88 10.60 7.89 13.14
N LYS A 89 9.74 8.82 13.56
CA LYS A 89 8.65 8.56 14.49
C LYS A 89 7.38 8.35 13.67
N GLU A 90 6.69 7.23 13.90
CA GLU A 90 5.36 6.99 13.32
C GLU A 90 4.41 8.14 13.65
N ILE A 91 3.58 8.49 12.67
CA ILE A 91 2.55 9.51 12.76
C ILE A 91 1.30 9.00 12.04
N ASP A 92 0.12 9.28 12.60
CA ASP A 92 -1.14 8.93 11.95
C ASP A 92 -1.38 9.82 10.73
N THR A 93 -2.02 9.29 9.69
CA THR A 93 -2.21 10.02 8.42
C THR A 93 -3.00 11.31 8.62
N LYS A 94 -4.02 11.28 9.49
CA LYS A 94 -4.78 12.50 9.87
C LYS A 94 -3.90 13.56 10.52
N GLU A 95 -2.97 13.16 11.40
CA GLU A 95 -2.05 14.09 12.06
C GLU A 95 -1.02 14.63 11.07
N LEU A 96 -0.51 13.79 10.17
CA LEU A 96 0.40 14.18 9.11
C LEU A 96 -0.23 15.25 8.20
N PHE A 97 -1.45 15.02 7.74
CA PHE A 97 -2.18 15.98 6.91
C PHE A 97 -2.41 17.31 7.63
N LYS A 98 -2.79 17.25 8.90
CA LYS A 98 -2.96 18.43 9.74
C LYS A 98 -1.66 19.22 9.88
N MET A 99 -0.51 18.55 10.01
CA MET A 99 0.81 19.18 10.09
C MET A 99 1.10 20.09 8.89
N PHE A 100 0.61 19.71 7.70
CA PHE A 100 0.82 20.46 6.46
C PHE A 100 -0.39 21.30 6.01
N ASN A 101 -1.41 21.45 6.87
CA ASN A 101 -2.67 22.11 6.52
C ASN A 101 -3.35 21.53 5.26
N ILE A 102 -3.18 20.23 5.02
CA ILE A 102 -3.82 19.52 3.91
C ILE A 102 -5.18 18.99 4.41
N PRO A 103 -6.29 19.23 3.68
CA PRO A 103 -7.56 18.61 4.01
C PRO A 103 -7.44 17.08 3.96
N TYR A 104 -7.70 16.42 5.09
CA TYR A 104 -7.73 14.98 5.15
C TYR A 104 -8.87 14.44 4.28
N HIS A 105 -8.54 13.53 3.36
CA HIS A 105 -9.50 12.84 2.53
C HIS A 105 -9.10 11.37 2.41
N GLU A 106 -8.93 10.70 3.54
CA GLU A 106 -8.60 9.26 3.62
C GLU A 106 -7.34 8.90 2.83
N TYR A 107 -7.46 8.61 1.54
CA TYR A 107 -6.40 8.27 0.60
C TYR A 107 -6.16 9.29 -0.52
N LYS A 108 -6.99 10.34 -0.60
CA LYS A 108 -6.83 11.41 -1.59
C LYS A 108 -6.00 12.54 -1.00
N ASN A 109 -5.23 13.20 -1.87
CA ASN A 109 -4.30 14.30 -1.57
C ASN A 109 -2.93 13.90 -1.01
N ASP A 110 -2.56 12.62 -0.98
CA ASP A 110 -1.20 12.19 -0.60
C ASP A 110 -0.13 12.88 -1.44
N ASN A 111 -0.42 13.15 -2.72
CA ASN A 111 0.44 13.90 -3.64
C ASN A 111 0.75 15.35 -3.20
N LYS A 112 0.01 15.90 -2.22
CA LYS A 112 0.25 17.24 -1.66
C LYS A 112 1.27 17.25 -0.51
N LEU A 113 1.60 16.08 0.04
CA LEU A 113 2.62 15.98 1.08
C LEU A 113 4.00 16.28 0.50
N PRO A 114 4.91 16.92 1.27
CA PRO A 114 6.25 17.24 0.80
C PRO A 114 7.17 16.01 0.84
N TRP A 115 6.85 14.98 0.05
CA TRP A 115 7.63 13.74 -0.06
C TRP A 115 9.08 14.01 -0.46
N ASN A 116 9.33 15.08 -1.22
CA ASN A 116 10.66 15.54 -1.61
C ASN A 116 11.53 16.01 -0.43
N SER A 117 10.95 16.29 0.74
CA SER A 117 11.70 16.67 1.95
C SER A 117 12.62 15.56 2.46
N ARG A 118 12.33 14.29 2.11
CA ARG A 118 12.95 13.06 2.65
C ARG A 118 12.83 12.89 4.17
N ALA A 119 12.15 13.82 4.84
CA ALA A 119 11.87 13.80 6.27
C ALA A 119 10.53 13.15 6.59
N ILE A 120 9.75 12.80 5.57
CA ILE A 120 8.62 11.88 5.61
C ILE A 120 9.07 10.58 4.95
N ARG A 121 8.72 9.42 5.52
CA ARG A 121 9.10 8.11 5.00
C ARG A 121 8.02 7.07 5.24
N ILE A 122 7.87 6.16 4.30
CA ILE A 122 7.05 4.96 4.44
C ILE A 122 7.80 3.98 5.37
N LEU A 123 7.11 3.50 6.40
CA LEU A 123 7.64 2.57 7.39
C LEU A 123 7.28 1.14 6.99
N GLU A 124 7.92 0.66 5.92
CA GLU A 124 7.72 -0.67 5.33
C GLU A 124 7.68 -1.79 6.36
N ARG A 125 8.59 -1.80 7.35
CA ARG A 125 8.61 -2.83 8.39
C ARG A 125 7.30 -2.84 9.18
N LYS A 126 6.75 -1.67 9.51
CA LYS A 126 5.48 -1.57 10.23
C LYS A 126 4.28 -1.95 9.35
N ILE A 127 4.36 -1.68 8.04
CA ILE A 127 3.34 -2.15 7.09
C ILE A 127 3.32 -3.68 7.07
N ILE A 128 4.48 -4.31 6.96
CA ILE A 128 4.61 -5.77 6.99
C ILE A 128 4.14 -6.36 8.32
N GLU A 129 4.48 -5.75 9.46
CA GLU A 129 3.97 -6.17 10.78
C GLU A 129 2.43 -6.13 10.84
N ASN A 130 1.81 -5.08 10.30
CA ASN A 130 0.36 -4.95 10.25
C ASN A 130 -0.28 -5.99 9.32
N LEU A 131 0.27 -6.16 8.11
CA LEU A 131 -0.23 -7.14 7.14
C LEU A 131 -0.05 -8.56 7.66
N SER A 132 1.07 -8.87 8.29
CA SER A 132 1.31 -10.17 8.95
C SER A 132 0.27 -10.45 10.01
N THR A 133 -0.05 -9.45 10.85
CA THR A 133 -1.07 -9.61 11.90
C THR A 133 -2.45 -9.86 11.28
N LEU A 134 -2.85 -9.05 10.30
CA LEU A 134 -4.11 -9.24 9.57
C LEU A 134 -4.19 -10.65 8.95
N LEU A 135 -3.18 -11.06 8.19
CA LEU A 135 -3.17 -12.33 7.47
C LEU A 135 -3.20 -13.53 8.43
N ASN A 136 -2.53 -13.44 9.56
CA ASN A 136 -2.56 -14.50 10.59
C ASN A 136 -3.92 -14.63 11.29
N GLU A 137 -4.72 -13.56 11.37
CA GLU A 137 -6.07 -13.62 11.93
C GLU A 137 -7.11 -14.20 10.96
N ILE A 138 -6.96 -13.92 9.66
CA ILE A 138 -8.00 -14.22 8.67
C ILE A 138 -7.77 -15.54 7.95
N SER A 139 -6.50 -15.93 7.78
CA SER A 139 -6.15 -17.13 7.02
C SER A 139 -6.23 -18.38 7.90
N ASP A 140 -6.97 -19.36 7.40
CA ASP A 140 -6.89 -20.71 7.93
C ASP A 140 -5.68 -21.35 7.24
N LYS A 141 -4.57 -21.44 7.96
CA LYS A 141 -3.22 -21.79 7.46
C LYS A 141 -3.23 -22.85 6.35
N ASN A 142 -2.73 -22.46 5.16
CA ASN A 142 -1.99 -23.24 4.14
C ASN A 142 -2.51 -23.25 2.69
N ASP A 143 -3.62 -22.58 2.35
CA ASP A 143 -4.10 -22.53 0.96
C ASP A 143 -4.23 -21.09 0.43
N LEU A 144 -3.12 -20.33 0.50
CA LEU A 144 -3.06 -19.01 -0.11
C LEU A 144 -2.50 -19.10 -1.52
N LEU A 145 -3.11 -18.29 -2.39
CA LEU A 145 -2.72 -18.11 -3.76
C LEU A 145 -2.30 -16.66 -3.95
N LEU A 146 -1.16 -16.48 -4.60
CA LEU A 146 -0.68 -15.20 -5.11
C LEU A 146 -0.90 -15.17 -6.61
N TYR A 147 -1.72 -14.22 -7.07
CA TYR A 147 -1.77 -13.83 -8.47
C TYR A 147 -0.93 -12.58 -8.68
N TRP A 148 -0.01 -12.65 -9.65
CA TRP A 148 0.92 -11.58 -9.99
C TRP A 148 0.55 -11.02 -11.36
N GLU A 149 -0.03 -9.82 -11.37
CA GLU A 149 -0.58 -9.23 -12.59
C GLU A 149 0.51 -8.80 -13.57
N ASP A 150 1.57 -8.18 -13.05
CA ASP A 150 2.66 -7.60 -13.81
C ASP A 150 3.93 -8.48 -13.80
N TYR A 151 3.75 -9.79 -13.62
CA TYR A 151 4.80 -10.82 -13.50
C TYR A 151 5.87 -10.75 -14.61
N TYR A 152 5.47 -10.37 -15.83
CA TYR A 152 6.36 -10.22 -16.99
C TYR A 152 7.43 -9.13 -16.81
N ARG A 153 7.16 -8.08 -16.01
CA ARG A 153 8.15 -7.03 -15.69
C ARG A 153 9.29 -7.54 -14.83
N TYR A 154 8.99 -8.57 -14.05
CA TYR A 154 9.91 -9.18 -13.08
C TYR A 154 10.60 -10.43 -13.63
N GLY A 155 10.41 -10.74 -14.93
CA GLY A 155 11.03 -11.90 -15.58
C GLY A 155 10.50 -13.24 -15.06
N ILE A 156 9.28 -13.25 -14.52
CA ILE A 156 8.62 -14.43 -13.99
C ILE A 156 7.85 -15.10 -15.13
N GLU A 157 7.85 -16.44 -15.17
CA GLU A 157 7.19 -17.19 -16.25
C GLU A 157 5.69 -17.42 -15.99
N ASP A 158 5.31 -17.55 -14.72
CA ASP A 158 3.94 -17.82 -14.28
C ASP A 158 3.34 -16.64 -13.54
N LYS A 159 2.01 -16.62 -13.44
CA LYS A 159 1.25 -15.56 -12.78
C LYS A 159 0.43 -16.01 -11.58
N LEU A 160 0.39 -17.32 -11.28
CA LEU A 160 -0.37 -17.87 -10.17
C LEU A 160 0.48 -18.87 -9.37
N PHE A 161 0.59 -18.63 -8.07
CA PHE A 161 1.44 -19.39 -7.17
C PHE A 161 0.70 -19.76 -5.88
N LYS A 162 0.91 -20.97 -5.37
CA LYS A 162 0.71 -21.27 -3.96
C LYS A 162 1.83 -20.65 -3.14
N ILE A 163 1.45 -19.99 -2.06
CA ILE A 163 2.36 -19.19 -1.24
C ILE A 163 1.99 -19.29 0.24
N THR A 164 2.95 -19.06 1.11
CA THR A 164 2.73 -18.80 2.54
C THR A 164 2.60 -17.30 2.82
N ILE A 165 2.14 -16.94 4.02
CA ILE A 165 2.11 -15.53 4.44
C ILE A 165 3.53 -14.94 4.39
N ASP A 166 4.53 -15.65 4.92
CA ASP A 166 5.89 -15.15 5.00
C ASP A 166 6.52 -14.93 3.61
N GLU A 167 6.28 -15.86 2.68
CA GLU A 167 6.70 -15.69 1.28
C GLU A 167 6.02 -14.46 0.66
N PHE A 168 4.70 -14.30 0.81
CA PHE A 168 3.99 -13.12 0.27
C PHE A 168 4.53 -11.79 0.81
N LEU A 169 4.75 -11.72 2.12
CA LEU A 169 5.29 -10.51 2.75
C LEU A 169 6.71 -10.23 2.28
N THR A 170 7.51 -11.27 2.02
CA THR A 170 8.86 -11.14 1.46
C THR A 170 8.79 -10.57 0.04
N GLU A 171 7.90 -11.08 -0.81
CA GLU A 171 7.71 -10.57 -2.18
C GLU A 171 7.33 -9.08 -2.18
N LEU A 172 6.41 -8.65 -1.31
CA LEU A 172 6.05 -7.23 -1.18
C LEU A 172 7.24 -6.33 -0.83
N GLN A 173 8.13 -6.81 0.05
CA GLN A 173 9.33 -6.06 0.42
C GLN A 173 10.37 -6.03 -0.69
N GLU A 174 10.57 -7.16 -1.39
CA GLU A 174 11.53 -7.26 -2.49
C GLU A 174 11.15 -6.39 -3.70
N THR A 175 9.86 -6.21 -3.95
CA THR A 175 9.35 -5.29 -4.97
C THR A 175 9.25 -3.85 -4.49
N GLY A 176 9.53 -3.57 -3.21
CA GLY A 176 9.33 -2.23 -2.64
C GLY A 176 7.88 -1.76 -2.72
N PHE A 177 6.92 -2.68 -2.68
CA PHE A 177 5.49 -2.46 -2.89
C PHE A 177 5.12 -1.93 -4.30
N ASP A 178 6.02 -2.04 -5.28
CA ASP A 178 5.85 -1.54 -6.66
C ASP A 178 5.28 -2.60 -7.63
N SER A 179 4.71 -3.69 -7.11
CA SER A 179 4.14 -4.78 -7.90
C SER A 179 2.63 -4.90 -7.69
N SER A 180 1.91 -5.30 -8.74
CA SER A 180 0.47 -5.52 -8.66
C SER A 180 0.17 -6.98 -8.30
N LEU A 181 -0.11 -7.20 -7.01
CA LEU A 181 -0.22 -8.51 -6.37
C LEU A 181 -1.58 -8.71 -5.73
N TYR A 182 -2.14 -9.90 -5.89
CA TYR A 182 -3.43 -10.31 -5.33
C TYR A 182 -3.22 -11.57 -4.51
N LEU A 183 -3.44 -11.50 -3.20
CA LEU A 183 -3.40 -12.62 -2.29
C LEU A 183 -4.80 -13.02 -1.89
N PHE A 184 -5.16 -14.29 -2.04
CA PHE A 184 -6.49 -14.81 -1.72
C PHE A 184 -6.47 -16.31 -1.39
N PRO A 185 -7.46 -16.82 -0.66
CA PRO A 185 -7.63 -18.25 -0.42
C PRO A 185 -8.34 -18.93 -1.61
N GLU A 186 -8.18 -20.26 -1.75
CA GLU A 186 -8.86 -21.04 -2.81
C GLU A 186 -10.39 -20.86 -2.82
N ASN A 187 -11.01 -20.62 -1.66
CA ASN A 187 -12.45 -20.45 -1.53
C ASN A 187 -12.97 -19.05 -1.92
N LYS A 188 -12.08 -18.11 -2.27
CA LYS A 188 -12.43 -16.76 -2.76
C LYS A 188 -13.19 -15.89 -1.74
N ASP A 189 -13.08 -16.17 -0.45
CA ASP A 189 -13.81 -15.42 0.59
C ASP A 189 -13.27 -14.00 0.85
N TRP A 190 -12.00 -13.78 0.53
CA TRP A 190 -11.35 -12.47 0.66
C TRP A 190 -10.22 -12.33 -0.38
N CYS A 191 -9.79 -11.10 -0.62
CA CYS A 191 -8.64 -10.77 -1.45
C CYS A 191 -7.92 -9.54 -0.87
N LEU A 192 -6.62 -9.67 -0.63
CA LEU A 192 -5.72 -8.57 -0.31
C LEU A 192 -4.97 -8.17 -1.58
N VAL A 193 -5.00 -6.89 -1.91
CA VAL A 193 -4.37 -6.35 -3.12
C VAL A 193 -3.33 -5.31 -2.75
N ASN A 194 -2.13 -5.47 -3.32
CA ASN A 194 -1.18 -4.40 -3.52
C ASN A 194 -1.27 -4.00 -4.99
N LEU A 195 -1.55 -2.74 -5.26
CA LEU A 195 -1.57 -2.22 -6.63
C LEU A 195 -0.42 -1.23 -6.76
N GLU A 196 0.32 -1.30 -7.86
CA GLU A 196 1.37 -0.32 -8.17
C GLU A 196 0.82 1.10 -8.10
N ASP A 197 1.69 2.04 -7.70
CA ASP A 197 1.40 3.47 -7.53
C ASP A 197 0.33 3.83 -6.47
N LEU A 198 -0.24 2.83 -5.78
CA LEU A 198 -1.22 3.05 -4.71
C LEU A 198 -0.53 3.16 -3.34
N GLY A 199 -0.78 4.25 -2.61
CA GLY A 199 -0.21 4.50 -1.27
C GLY A 199 -0.85 3.70 -0.12
N PHE A 200 -1.55 2.61 -0.41
CA PHE A 200 -2.25 1.77 0.57
C PHE A 200 -2.57 0.39 -0.04
N ASN A 201 -2.81 -0.61 0.82
CA ASN A 201 -3.30 -1.92 0.38
C ASN A 201 -4.83 -1.97 0.43
N ILE A 202 -5.46 -2.70 -0.47
CA ILE A 202 -6.91 -2.89 -0.47
C ILE A 202 -7.22 -4.28 0.07
N PHE A 203 -8.14 -4.37 1.01
CA PHE A 203 -8.65 -5.65 1.49
C PHE A 203 -10.15 -5.74 1.20
N ALA A 204 -10.52 -6.72 0.38
CA ALA A 204 -11.89 -7.03 -0.01
C ALA A 204 -12.32 -8.36 0.61
N PHE A 205 -13.53 -8.45 1.15
CA PHE A 205 -13.97 -9.65 1.86
C PHE A 205 -15.49 -9.81 1.91
N ASN A 206 -15.94 -11.05 2.01
CA ASN A 206 -17.35 -11.42 2.17
C ASN A 206 -17.78 -11.41 3.65
N ASP A 207 -19.10 -11.38 3.90
CA ASP A 207 -19.68 -11.29 5.23
C ASP A 207 -19.23 -12.38 6.21
N ASN A 208 -18.92 -13.58 5.70
CA ASN A 208 -18.42 -14.70 6.51
C ASN A 208 -17.04 -14.42 7.15
N VAL A 209 -16.22 -13.56 6.56
CA VAL A 209 -14.89 -13.20 7.10
C VAL A 209 -14.98 -12.07 8.13
N LYS A 210 -16.07 -11.30 8.15
CA LYS A 210 -16.25 -10.10 8.99
C LYS A 210 -15.99 -10.33 10.48
N ASN A 211 -16.34 -11.51 11.01
CA ASN A 211 -16.14 -11.82 12.42
C ASN A 211 -14.65 -12.01 12.81
N LYS A 212 -13.78 -12.28 11.82
CA LYS A 212 -12.33 -12.36 11.99
C LYS A 212 -11.65 -10.98 11.93
N MET A 213 -12.40 -9.89 11.72
CA MET A 213 -11.86 -8.54 11.43
C MET A 213 -11.75 -7.61 12.64
N LYS A 214 -11.55 -8.15 13.85
CA LYS A 214 -11.46 -7.30 15.06
C LYS A 214 -10.24 -6.37 15.02
N PHE A 215 -9.14 -6.85 14.44
CA PHE A 215 -7.89 -6.09 14.27
C PHE A 215 -8.03 -4.85 13.39
N LEU A 216 -9.07 -4.72 12.55
CA LEU A 216 -9.31 -3.49 11.81
C LEU A 216 -9.54 -2.27 12.71
N SER A 217 -9.87 -2.46 13.99
CA SER A 217 -9.94 -1.37 14.95
C SER A 217 -8.57 -0.87 15.45
N GLU A 218 -7.50 -1.63 15.19
CA GLU A 218 -6.14 -1.39 15.67
C GLU A 218 -5.21 -0.81 14.58
N ILE A 219 -5.63 -0.86 13.32
CA ILE A 219 -4.90 -0.30 12.18
C ILE A 219 -5.64 0.88 11.57
N GLU A 220 -4.88 1.86 11.05
CA GLU A 220 -5.48 2.95 10.29
C GLU A 220 -6.02 2.41 8.96
N ASN A 221 -7.31 2.60 8.75
CA ASN A 221 -8.02 2.17 7.56
C ASN A 221 -9.17 3.12 7.25
N PHE A 222 -9.71 2.98 6.05
CA PHE A 222 -10.87 3.72 5.58
C PHE A 222 -11.78 2.82 4.74
N LYS A 223 -13.05 3.22 4.64
CA LYS A 223 -14.05 2.42 3.94
C LYS A 223 -13.97 2.69 2.44
N LEU A 224 -14.00 1.61 1.66
CA LEU A 224 -14.15 1.64 0.22
C LEU A 224 -15.48 0.99 -0.19
N THR A 225 -15.80 1.14 -1.47
CA THR A 225 -16.92 0.48 -2.14
C THR A 225 -16.42 -0.05 -3.49
N TYR A 226 -17.19 -0.96 -4.10
CA TYR A 226 -16.89 -1.46 -5.44
C TYR A 226 -16.74 -0.34 -6.49
N GLU A 227 -17.42 0.78 -6.29
CA GLU A 227 -17.39 1.94 -7.20
C GLU A 227 -16.47 3.06 -6.72
N SER A 228 -15.68 2.84 -5.66
CA SER A 228 -14.77 3.86 -5.14
C SER A 228 -13.68 4.19 -6.14
N GLU A 229 -13.54 5.48 -6.46
CA GLU A 229 -12.50 6.03 -7.32
C GLU A 229 -11.22 6.31 -6.52
N LEU A 230 -10.09 5.77 -6.98
CA LEU A 230 -8.81 5.76 -6.27
C LEU A 230 -7.91 6.96 -6.58
N TYR A 231 -8.08 7.56 -7.76
CA TYR A 231 -7.38 8.77 -8.20
C TYR A 231 -8.34 9.97 -8.39
#